data_AF-S5TF73-F1
#
_entry.id   AF-S5TF73-F1
#
_cell.length_a   1.000
_cell.length_b   1.000
_cell.length_c   1.000
_cell.angle_alpha   90.00
_cell.angle_beta   90.00
_cell.angle_gamma   90.00
#
_symmetry.space_group_name_H-M   'P 1'
#
loop_
_entity.id
_entity.type
_entity.pdbx_description
1 polymer ?
#
loop_
_entity_poly.entity_id
_entity_poly.type
_entity_poly.pdbx_seq_one_letter_code
_entity_poly.pdbx_strand_id
1 'polypeptide(L)'
;MTPEIKILHQLSMNEIFEVNSSTESDLKAWVANGHYLLSNTLVPSARNRTVEFELRFQQKEILHISLANDCNRFAQAAIESMWSIGKVSQLPKSTSWASVQMYYAAFFSVHAILRIFGQACSQLENDHVDKVLEIAKATELDGGVTSIENGFYFSSISNNEMKFKKLKDSHADTWSSFSGLLIWLIDNVSNTTGLGAHKSEAVTLISNIKAAIHKSGAAKGNWPSQVRNKVNYQHTHGVWYPYKGAIHDQEAVLRNSEWMKNPSSFDLSINGNDISLLYSLSNSILSLMYHLMKYGYDRSGKVSLPLKNGTFRLINQLQAA
;
A
#
# COMPACT_ATOMS: atom_id res chain seq x y z
N MET A 1 11.67 18.72 0.21
CA MET A 1 11.39 17.46 -0.51
C MET A 1 12.72 16.89 -0.96
N THR A 2 13.01 15.65 -0.62
CA THR A 2 14.33 15.05 -0.90
C THR A 2 14.45 14.61 -2.37
N PRO A 3 15.67 14.56 -2.94
CA PRO A 3 15.86 14.18 -4.35
C PRO A 3 15.36 12.78 -4.69
N GLU A 4 15.54 11.80 -3.81
CA GLU A 4 15.13 10.42 -4.00
C GLU A 4 13.60 10.28 -4.19
N ILE A 5 12.80 11.08 -3.47
CA ILE A 5 11.35 11.10 -3.64
C ILE A 5 10.97 11.62 -5.02
N LYS A 6 11.65 12.65 -5.53
CA LYS A 6 11.40 13.18 -6.88
C LYS A 6 11.77 12.16 -7.96
N ILE A 7 12.82 11.38 -7.76
CA ILE A 7 13.21 10.29 -8.68
C ILE A 7 12.11 9.23 -8.72
N LEU A 8 11.71 8.70 -7.56
CA LEU A 8 10.69 7.64 -7.48
C LEU A 8 9.35 8.08 -8.05
N HIS A 9 8.95 9.33 -7.81
CA HIS A 9 7.67 9.84 -8.28
C HIS A 9 7.58 9.98 -9.81
N GLN A 10 8.70 10.04 -10.54
CA GLN A 10 8.67 10.01 -12.01
C GLN A 10 8.11 8.69 -12.56
N LEU A 11 8.13 7.63 -11.75
CA LEU A 11 7.60 6.31 -12.09
C LEU A 11 6.15 6.12 -11.60
N SER A 12 5.55 7.12 -10.94
CA SER A 12 4.19 7.04 -10.39
C SER A 12 3.12 7.37 -11.44
N MET A 13 1.89 6.96 -11.17
CA MET A 13 0.70 7.34 -11.93
C MET A 13 0.25 8.73 -11.47
N ASN A 14 0.74 9.75 -12.17
CA ASN A 14 0.59 11.16 -11.81
C ASN A 14 -0.87 11.64 -11.77
N GLU A 15 -1.73 11.01 -12.56
CA GLU A 15 -3.12 11.42 -12.79
C GLU A 15 -3.98 11.35 -11.53
N ILE A 16 -3.64 10.48 -10.56
CA ILE A 16 -4.39 10.41 -9.28
C ILE A 16 -4.22 11.69 -8.44
N PHE A 17 -3.14 12.44 -8.65
CA PHE A 17 -2.88 13.70 -7.97
C PHE A 17 -3.57 14.88 -8.66
N GLU A 18 -4.12 14.68 -9.86
CA GLU A 18 -4.70 15.75 -10.68
C GLU A 18 -6.25 15.73 -10.63
N VAL A 19 -6.83 14.85 -9.82
CA VAL A 19 -8.29 14.68 -9.63
C VAL A 19 -8.93 15.87 -8.91
N ASN A 20 -9.67 16.70 -9.64
CA ASN A 20 -10.35 17.89 -9.11
C ASN A 20 -11.81 17.66 -8.69
N SER A 21 -12.26 16.41 -8.59
CA SER A 21 -13.62 16.04 -8.19
C SER A 21 -13.59 15.16 -6.93
N SER A 22 -14.64 15.24 -6.12
CA SER A 22 -14.86 14.33 -5.01
C SER A 22 -15.65 13.11 -5.47
N THR A 23 -15.32 11.94 -4.93
CA THR A 23 -16.10 10.72 -5.10
C THR A 23 -16.06 9.90 -3.83
N GLU A 24 -17.09 9.10 -3.61
CA GLU A 24 -17.05 7.98 -2.65
C GLU A 24 -16.74 6.65 -3.35
N SER A 25 -16.64 6.65 -4.69
CA SER A 25 -16.27 5.47 -5.48
C SER A 25 -14.84 5.02 -5.17
N ASP A 26 -14.68 3.75 -4.82
CA ASP A 26 -13.38 3.08 -4.75
C ASP A 26 -13.15 2.22 -6.01
N LEU A 27 -12.01 1.54 -6.09
CA LEU A 27 -11.71 0.69 -7.25
C LEU A 27 -12.77 -0.42 -7.43
N LYS A 28 -13.34 -0.96 -6.36
CA LYS A 28 -14.33 -2.03 -6.44
C LYS A 28 -15.66 -1.48 -6.97
N ALA A 29 -16.06 -0.29 -6.52
CA ALA A 29 -17.20 0.44 -7.06
C ALA A 29 -17.01 0.73 -8.56
N TRP A 30 -15.80 1.11 -9.00
CA TRP A 30 -15.50 1.24 -10.43
C TRP A 30 -15.70 -0.08 -11.20
N VAL A 31 -15.27 -1.22 -10.64
CA VAL A 31 -15.52 -2.55 -11.24
C VAL A 31 -17.03 -2.83 -11.31
N ALA A 32 -17.79 -2.57 -10.24
CA ALA A 32 -19.25 -2.80 -10.22
C ALA A 32 -20.03 -1.87 -11.16
N ASN A 33 -19.51 -0.67 -11.47
CA ASN A 33 -20.18 0.28 -12.37
C ASN A 33 -20.10 -0.12 -13.86
N GLY A 34 -19.20 -1.04 -14.24
CA GLY A 34 -19.20 -1.62 -15.58
C GLY A 34 -18.79 -0.68 -16.72
N HIS A 35 -18.13 0.45 -16.43
CA HIS A 35 -17.66 1.41 -17.45
C HIS A 35 -16.34 0.97 -18.13
N TYR A 36 -16.31 -0.26 -18.62
CA TYR A 36 -15.17 -0.90 -19.28
C TYR A 36 -15.66 -1.99 -20.23
N LEU A 37 -14.75 -2.50 -21.06
CA LEU A 37 -14.93 -3.71 -21.86
C LEU A 37 -13.90 -4.76 -21.43
N LEU A 38 -14.09 -6.02 -21.79
CA LEU A 38 -13.02 -7.01 -21.67
C LEU A 38 -11.95 -6.75 -22.76
N SER A 39 -10.67 -6.83 -22.38
CA SER A 39 -9.57 -6.77 -23.35
C SER A 39 -9.42 -8.07 -24.14
N ASN A 40 -9.71 -9.19 -23.50
CA ASN A 40 -9.50 -10.54 -24.01
C ASN A 40 -10.66 -11.46 -23.59
N THR A 41 -10.92 -12.50 -24.38
CA THR A 41 -11.87 -13.56 -24.01
C THR A 41 -11.46 -14.20 -22.67
N LEU A 42 -12.42 -14.42 -21.77
CA LEU A 42 -12.17 -15.14 -20.52
C LEU A 42 -11.71 -16.56 -20.82
N VAL A 43 -10.68 -17.01 -20.10
CA VAL A 43 -10.15 -18.36 -20.23
C VAL A 43 -10.67 -19.21 -19.07
N PRO A 44 -11.39 -20.30 -19.34
CA PRO A 44 -11.86 -21.20 -18.29
C PRO A 44 -10.68 -21.93 -17.64
N SER A 45 -10.75 -22.06 -16.33
CA SER A 45 -9.85 -22.86 -15.51
C SER A 45 -10.62 -24.03 -14.88
N ALA A 46 -10.16 -24.53 -13.72
CA ALA A 46 -10.83 -25.61 -13.02
C ALA A 46 -12.31 -25.29 -12.74
N ARG A 47 -13.17 -26.29 -12.97
CA ARG A 47 -14.64 -26.19 -12.81
C ARG A 47 -15.30 -25.13 -13.71
N ASN A 48 -14.68 -24.79 -14.84
CA ASN A 48 -15.19 -23.83 -15.81
C ASN A 48 -15.35 -22.40 -15.24
N ARG A 49 -14.52 -22.07 -14.25
CA ARG A 49 -14.43 -20.74 -13.62
C ARG A 49 -13.17 -20.03 -14.08
N THR A 50 -13.12 -18.71 -13.95
CA THR A 50 -11.86 -17.97 -14.15
C THR A 50 -11.46 -17.18 -12.91
N VAL A 51 -10.16 -16.94 -12.78
CA VAL A 51 -9.50 -16.25 -11.66
C VAL A 51 -8.63 -15.08 -12.14
N GLU A 52 -8.58 -14.86 -13.45
CA GLU A 52 -7.86 -13.76 -14.08
C GLU A 52 -8.73 -13.14 -15.17
N PHE A 53 -8.71 -11.82 -15.28
CA PHE A 53 -9.42 -11.10 -16.33
C PHE A 53 -8.76 -9.75 -16.57
N GLU A 54 -9.04 -9.16 -17.72
CA GLU A 54 -8.44 -7.88 -18.12
C GLU A 54 -9.51 -6.95 -18.67
N LEU A 55 -9.54 -5.74 -18.13
CA LEU A 55 -10.54 -4.74 -18.42
C LEU A 55 -9.90 -3.58 -19.20
N ARG A 56 -10.43 -3.26 -20.37
CA ARG A 56 -10.08 -2.06 -21.14
C ARG A 56 -11.00 -0.93 -20.76
N PHE A 57 -10.43 0.23 -20.46
CA PHE A 57 -11.20 1.42 -20.10
C PHE A 57 -10.87 2.59 -21.03
N GLN A 58 -11.90 3.38 -21.35
CA GLN A 58 -11.76 4.61 -22.16
C GLN A 58 -11.85 5.87 -21.29
N GLN A 59 -12.70 5.85 -20.26
CA GLN A 59 -12.93 6.97 -19.34
C GLN A 59 -11.92 6.91 -18.20
N LYS A 60 -10.68 7.33 -18.48
CA LYS A 60 -9.57 7.25 -17.52
C LYS A 60 -9.84 8.04 -16.25
N GLU A 61 -10.56 9.15 -16.39
CA GLU A 61 -10.90 10.07 -15.31
C GLU A 61 -11.65 9.34 -14.19
N ILE A 62 -12.66 8.53 -14.52
CA ILE A 62 -13.47 7.82 -13.50
C ILE A 62 -12.61 6.81 -12.71
N LEU A 63 -11.72 6.10 -13.40
CA LEU A 63 -10.79 5.17 -12.76
C LEU A 63 -9.80 5.92 -11.86
N HIS A 64 -9.18 7.00 -12.36
CA HIS A 64 -8.22 7.78 -11.60
C HIS A 64 -8.86 8.43 -10.36
N ILE A 65 -10.09 8.92 -10.47
CA ILE A 65 -10.86 9.47 -9.34
C ILE A 65 -11.09 8.38 -8.28
N SER A 66 -11.47 7.17 -8.71
CA SER A 66 -11.68 6.03 -7.81
C SER A 66 -10.38 5.59 -7.12
N LEU A 67 -9.26 5.57 -7.84
CA LEU A 67 -7.95 5.24 -7.27
C LEU A 67 -7.41 6.32 -6.33
N ALA A 68 -7.63 7.60 -6.66
CA ALA A 68 -7.25 8.72 -5.80
C ALA A 68 -8.01 8.67 -4.46
N ASN A 69 -9.31 8.39 -4.50
CA ASN A 69 -10.13 8.21 -3.29
C ASN A 69 -9.64 7.02 -2.45
N ASP A 70 -9.38 5.89 -3.10
CA ASP A 70 -8.94 4.68 -2.41
C ASP A 70 -7.53 4.86 -1.81
N CYS A 71 -6.61 5.51 -2.53
CA CYS A 71 -5.29 5.90 -2.05
C CYS A 71 -5.39 6.84 -0.83
N ASN A 72 -6.27 7.84 -0.90
CA ASN A 72 -6.55 8.76 0.20
C ASN A 72 -7.05 8.01 1.45
N ARG A 73 -8.03 7.12 1.29
CA ARG A 73 -8.61 6.34 2.40
C ARG A 73 -7.56 5.47 3.11
N PHE A 74 -6.70 4.78 2.36
CA PHE A 74 -5.61 3.98 2.94
C PHE A 74 -4.54 4.84 3.61
N ALA A 75 -4.21 6.00 3.05
CA ALA A 75 -3.27 6.93 3.66
C ALA A 75 -3.78 7.49 5.00
N GLN A 76 -5.07 7.86 5.07
CA GLN A 76 -5.71 8.29 6.31
C GLN A 76 -5.69 7.17 7.36
N ALA A 77 -6.09 5.95 6.99
CA ALA A 77 -6.06 4.81 7.89
C ALA A 77 -4.64 4.50 8.40
N ALA A 78 -3.62 4.68 7.57
CA ALA A 78 -2.22 4.50 7.95
C ALA A 78 -1.77 5.54 8.98
N ILE A 79 -2.10 6.82 8.74
CA ILE A 79 -1.78 7.93 9.63
C ILE A 79 -2.51 7.78 10.96
N GLU A 80 -3.82 7.52 10.95
CA GLU A 80 -4.61 7.31 12.17
C GLU A 80 -4.09 6.13 12.98
N SER A 81 -3.72 5.02 12.32
CA SER A 81 -3.14 3.85 12.99
C SER A 81 -1.85 4.20 13.72
N MET A 82 -0.96 4.97 13.10
CA MET A 82 0.29 5.41 13.73
C MET A 82 0.03 6.43 14.83
N TRP A 83 -0.81 7.44 14.59
CA TRP A 83 -1.08 8.52 15.53
C TRP A 83 -1.83 8.05 16.79
N SER A 84 -2.58 6.95 16.67
CA SER A 84 -3.26 6.31 17.80
C SER A 84 -2.33 5.51 18.72
N ILE A 85 -1.03 5.43 18.40
CA ILE A 85 -0.03 4.89 19.33
C ILE A 85 0.18 5.90 20.45
N GLY A 86 0.09 5.44 21.69
CA GLY A 86 0.29 6.27 22.86
C GLY A 86 0.60 5.46 24.12
N LYS A 87 1.13 6.15 25.14
CA LYS A 87 1.40 5.55 26.44
C LYS A 87 0.10 5.24 27.18
N VAL A 88 0.01 4.03 27.74
CA VAL A 88 -0.99 3.70 28.75
C VAL A 88 -0.36 3.95 30.11
N SER A 89 -0.87 4.91 30.88
CA SER A 89 -0.23 5.38 32.12
C SER A 89 -0.07 4.28 33.18
N GLN A 90 -1.02 3.35 33.26
CA GLN A 90 -0.94 2.20 34.17
C GLN A 90 -0.06 1.06 33.64
N LEU A 91 0.25 1.04 32.34
CA LEU A 91 1.05 0.01 31.68
C LEU A 91 2.14 0.65 30.80
N PRO A 92 3.04 1.48 31.36
CA PRO A 92 3.96 2.31 30.59
C PRO A 92 4.99 1.50 29.79
N LYS A 93 5.21 0.24 30.17
CA LYS A 93 6.11 -0.70 29.47
C LYS A 93 5.44 -1.46 28.34
N SER A 94 4.12 -1.35 28.19
CA SER A 94 3.35 -2.11 27.22
C SER A 94 3.49 -1.52 25.82
N THR A 95 4.18 -2.24 24.95
CA THR A 95 4.36 -1.88 23.54
C THR A 95 3.68 -2.87 22.60
N SER A 96 2.90 -3.82 23.13
CA SER A 96 2.23 -4.84 22.33
C SER A 96 1.25 -4.26 21.32
N TRP A 97 0.27 -3.48 21.78
CA TRP A 97 -0.70 -2.82 20.91
C TRP A 97 -0.04 -1.80 19.99
N ALA A 98 0.95 -1.05 20.49
CA ALA A 98 1.75 -0.16 19.67
C ALA A 98 2.42 -0.92 18.50
N SER A 99 2.98 -2.11 18.75
CA SER A 99 3.58 -2.97 17.72
C SER A 99 2.56 -3.44 16.69
N VAL A 100 1.35 -3.81 17.11
CA VAL A 100 0.25 -4.18 16.21
C VAL A 100 -0.21 -2.98 15.38
N GLN A 101 -0.33 -1.80 15.98
CA GLN A 101 -0.71 -0.56 15.31
C GLN A 101 0.36 -0.11 14.29
N MET A 102 1.65 -0.20 14.63
CA MET A 102 2.76 0.07 13.70
C MET A 102 2.67 -0.83 12.47
N TYR A 103 2.42 -2.12 12.67
CA TYR A 103 2.21 -3.06 11.57
C TYR A 103 1.07 -2.60 10.64
N TYR A 104 -0.09 -2.24 11.20
CA TYR A 104 -1.24 -1.81 10.38
C TYR A 104 -0.99 -0.47 9.70
N ALA A 105 -0.30 0.46 10.35
CA ALA A 105 0.15 1.70 9.73
C ALA A 105 1.02 1.43 8.50
N ALA A 106 1.98 0.50 8.59
CA ALA A 106 2.80 0.08 7.46
C ALA A 106 1.98 -0.63 6.38
N PHE A 107 1.07 -1.53 6.77
CA PHE A 107 0.23 -2.30 5.85
C PHE A 107 -0.71 -1.40 5.04
N PHE A 108 -1.36 -0.42 5.67
CA PHE A 108 -2.19 0.56 4.98
C PHE A 108 -1.35 1.52 4.12
N SER A 109 -0.15 1.88 4.57
CA SER A 109 0.79 2.68 3.77
C SER A 109 1.19 1.94 2.48
N VAL A 110 1.44 0.63 2.56
CA VAL A 110 1.71 -0.21 1.39
C VAL A 110 0.54 -0.19 0.41
N HIS A 111 -0.70 -0.30 0.89
CA HIS A 111 -1.88 -0.21 0.03
C HIS A 111 -2.01 1.15 -0.67
N ALA A 112 -1.67 2.25 0.01
CA ALA A 112 -1.64 3.57 -0.60
C ALA A 112 -0.50 3.68 -1.63
N ILE A 113 0.71 3.24 -1.30
CA ILE A 113 1.86 3.26 -2.21
C ILE A 113 1.58 2.45 -3.48
N LEU A 114 1.02 1.24 -3.39
CA LEU A 114 0.66 0.45 -4.56
C LEU A 114 -0.22 1.27 -5.54
N ARG A 115 -1.21 2.01 -5.01
CA ARG A 115 -2.13 2.84 -5.81
C ARG A 115 -1.45 4.03 -6.46
N ILE A 116 -0.45 4.63 -5.79
CA ILE A 116 0.42 5.66 -6.38
C ILE A 116 1.12 5.15 -7.65
N PHE A 117 1.41 3.85 -7.72
CA PHE A 117 2.07 3.21 -8.87
C PHE A 117 1.10 2.42 -9.77
N GLY A 118 -0.20 2.72 -9.73
CA GLY A 118 -1.20 2.09 -10.60
C GLY A 118 -1.46 0.61 -10.30
N GLN A 119 -1.15 0.16 -9.08
CA GLN A 119 -1.37 -1.20 -8.60
C GLN A 119 -2.34 -1.20 -7.42
N ALA A 120 -3.05 -2.30 -7.19
CA ALA A 120 -3.87 -2.45 -5.99
C ALA A 120 -4.02 -3.92 -5.60
N CYS A 121 -4.24 -4.14 -4.31
CA CYS A 121 -4.77 -5.40 -3.80
C CYS A 121 -6.15 -5.11 -3.19
N SER A 122 -7.19 -5.77 -3.69
CA SER A 122 -8.59 -5.47 -3.38
C SER A 122 -9.43 -6.72 -3.28
N GLN A 123 -10.39 -6.70 -2.36
CA GLN A 123 -11.37 -7.76 -2.20
C GLN A 123 -12.54 -7.53 -3.17
N LEU A 124 -12.71 -8.41 -4.16
CA LEU A 124 -13.83 -8.39 -5.09
C LEU A 124 -14.88 -9.42 -4.65
N GLU A 125 -15.99 -8.94 -4.12
CA GLU A 125 -17.21 -9.72 -3.85
C GLU A 125 -18.01 -10.05 -5.12
N ASN A 126 -19.02 -10.92 -4.98
CA ASN A 126 -19.84 -11.44 -6.08
C ASN A 126 -20.37 -10.33 -7.01
N ASP A 127 -20.95 -9.26 -6.46
CA ASP A 127 -21.51 -8.16 -7.26
C ASP A 127 -20.49 -7.52 -8.22
N HIS A 128 -19.20 -7.51 -7.85
CA HIS A 128 -18.14 -6.99 -8.72
C HIS A 128 -17.80 -7.96 -9.85
N VAL A 129 -17.59 -9.24 -9.51
CA VAL A 129 -17.16 -10.26 -10.49
C VAL A 129 -18.31 -10.70 -11.40
N ASP A 130 -19.55 -10.66 -10.92
CA ASP A 130 -20.75 -10.92 -11.70
C ASP A 130 -20.98 -9.82 -12.74
N LYS A 131 -20.69 -8.55 -12.41
CA LYS A 131 -20.74 -7.45 -13.39
C LYS A 131 -19.73 -7.67 -14.53
N VAL A 132 -18.51 -8.11 -14.22
CA VAL A 132 -17.51 -8.44 -15.25
C VAL A 132 -18.01 -9.57 -16.14
N LEU A 133 -18.60 -10.62 -15.57
CA LEU A 133 -19.14 -11.74 -16.33
C LEU A 133 -20.36 -11.35 -17.18
N GLU A 134 -21.23 -10.49 -16.66
CA GLU A 134 -22.38 -9.94 -17.41
C GLU A 134 -21.90 -9.23 -18.66
N ILE A 135 -20.88 -8.36 -18.54
CA ILE A 135 -20.26 -7.67 -19.67
C ILE A 135 -19.64 -8.68 -20.63
N ALA A 136 -18.90 -9.66 -20.12
CA ALA A 136 -18.28 -10.69 -20.95
C ALA A 136 -19.30 -11.45 -21.80
N LYS A 137 -20.44 -11.85 -21.21
CA LYS A 137 -21.55 -12.52 -21.92
C LYS A 137 -22.20 -11.60 -22.95
N ALA A 138 -22.43 -10.33 -22.59
CA ALA A 138 -23.03 -9.35 -23.50
C ALA A 138 -22.15 -9.05 -24.71
N THR A 139 -20.82 -9.23 -24.59
CA THR A 139 -19.85 -9.01 -25.68
C THR A 139 -19.34 -10.30 -26.31
N GLU A 140 -19.91 -11.46 -25.99
CA GLU A 140 -19.46 -12.79 -26.48
C GLU A 140 -17.97 -13.08 -26.18
N LEU A 141 -17.46 -12.52 -25.09
CA LEU A 141 -16.08 -12.70 -24.58
C LEU A 141 -16.04 -13.56 -23.32
N ASP A 142 -17.12 -14.21 -22.93
CA ASP A 142 -17.18 -15.07 -21.74
C ASP A 142 -16.42 -16.39 -21.93
N GLY A 143 -16.12 -16.80 -23.17
CA GLY A 143 -15.34 -18.01 -23.44
C GLY A 143 -15.97 -19.30 -22.88
N GLY A 144 -17.29 -19.30 -22.64
CA GLY A 144 -18.01 -20.40 -22.01
C GLY A 144 -17.80 -20.50 -20.50
N VAL A 145 -17.17 -19.52 -19.85
CA VAL A 145 -16.98 -19.46 -18.39
C VAL A 145 -18.33 -19.32 -17.68
N THR A 146 -18.56 -20.15 -16.66
CA THR A 146 -19.83 -20.10 -15.89
C THR A 146 -19.81 -19.05 -14.78
N SER A 147 -18.64 -18.76 -14.22
CA SER A 147 -18.45 -17.79 -13.13
C SER A 147 -17.01 -17.28 -13.05
N ILE A 148 -16.84 -16.06 -12.54
CA ILE A 148 -15.55 -15.52 -12.11
C ILE A 148 -15.48 -15.68 -10.59
N GLU A 149 -14.38 -16.21 -10.05
CA GLU A 149 -14.32 -16.45 -8.61
C GLU A 149 -14.22 -15.14 -7.81
N ASN A 150 -15.10 -14.89 -6.84
CA ASN A 150 -14.91 -13.79 -5.90
C ASN A 150 -13.68 -14.03 -4.99
N GLY A 151 -13.15 -12.97 -4.37
CA GLY A 151 -12.05 -13.05 -3.41
C GLY A 151 -11.06 -11.90 -3.50
N PHE A 152 -9.83 -12.14 -3.03
CA PHE A 152 -8.78 -11.13 -3.01
C PHE A 152 -8.02 -11.11 -4.35
N TYR A 153 -7.87 -9.93 -4.95
CA TYR A 153 -7.25 -9.76 -6.27
C TYR A 153 -6.11 -8.75 -6.22
N PHE A 154 -5.03 -9.04 -6.94
CA PHE A 154 -4.08 -8.04 -7.39
C PHE A 154 -4.55 -7.45 -8.70
N SER A 155 -4.39 -6.14 -8.85
CA SER A 155 -4.66 -5.44 -10.09
C SER A 155 -3.54 -4.48 -10.47
N SER A 156 -3.27 -4.34 -11.76
CA SER A 156 -2.25 -3.44 -12.29
C SER A 156 -2.71 -2.76 -13.57
N ILE A 157 -2.44 -1.47 -13.70
CA ILE A 157 -2.77 -0.66 -14.86
C ILE A 157 -1.59 -0.60 -15.83
N SER A 158 -1.86 -0.83 -17.11
CA SER A 158 -0.91 -0.62 -18.20
C SER A 158 -1.67 -0.37 -19.49
N ASN A 159 -1.27 0.62 -20.30
CA ASN A 159 -1.82 0.87 -21.64
C ASN A 159 -3.37 0.97 -21.72
N ASN A 160 -4.02 1.64 -20.76
CA ASN A 160 -5.49 1.73 -20.62
C ASN A 160 -6.20 0.39 -20.37
N GLU A 161 -5.46 -0.58 -19.86
CA GLU A 161 -5.95 -1.88 -19.46
C GLU A 161 -5.64 -2.09 -17.98
N MET A 162 -6.55 -2.75 -17.29
CA MET A 162 -6.40 -3.14 -15.90
C MET A 162 -6.51 -4.65 -15.80
N LYS A 163 -5.38 -5.29 -15.48
CA LYS A 163 -5.29 -6.73 -15.30
C LYS A 163 -5.65 -7.06 -13.87
N PHE A 164 -6.45 -8.11 -13.68
CA PHE A 164 -6.84 -8.65 -12.39
C PHE A 164 -6.39 -10.10 -12.27
N LYS A 165 -5.75 -10.42 -11.14
CA LYS A 165 -5.31 -11.77 -10.82
C LYS A 165 -5.66 -12.12 -9.38
N LYS A 166 -6.37 -13.23 -9.19
CA LYS A 166 -6.74 -13.70 -7.85
C LYS A 166 -5.51 -14.08 -7.04
N LEU A 167 -5.51 -13.63 -5.80
CA LEU A 167 -4.53 -13.93 -4.75
C LEU A 167 -5.14 -14.91 -3.74
N LYS A 168 -4.30 -15.46 -2.86
CA LYS A 168 -4.71 -16.47 -1.87
C LYS A 168 -4.78 -15.92 -0.46
N ASP A 169 -3.82 -15.08 -0.07
CA ASP A 169 -3.66 -14.57 1.29
C ASP A 169 -3.57 -13.05 1.28
N SER A 170 -4.52 -12.37 1.93
CA SER A 170 -4.62 -10.92 1.88
C SER A 170 -3.41 -10.19 2.48
N HIS A 171 -2.75 -10.77 3.48
CA HIS A 171 -1.60 -10.16 4.12
C HIS A 171 -0.32 -10.53 3.38
N ALA A 172 -0.04 -11.83 3.24
CA ALA A 172 1.20 -12.31 2.65
C ALA A 172 1.33 -11.93 1.17
N ASP A 173 0.23 -11.96 0.41
CA ASP A 173 0.29 -11.61 -1.00
C ASP A 173 0.32 -10.09 -1.22
N THR A 174 -0.27 -9.27 -0.33
CA THR A 174 -0.08 -7.80 -0.40
C THR A 174 1.38 -7.40 -0.17
N TRP A 175 2.05 -8.01 0.81
CA TRP A 175 3.50 -7.81 1.00
C TRP A 175 4.31 -8.31 -0.18
N SER A 176 3.90 -9.42 -0.80
CA SER A 176 4.54 -9.94 -2.02
C SER A 176 4.38 -8.97 -3.19
N SER A 177 3.19 -8.39 -3.37
CA SER A 177 2.93 -7.35 -4.38
C SER A 177 3.77 -6.11 -4.12
N PHE A 178 3.89 -5.68 -2.86
CA PHE A 178 4.77 -4.57 -2.50
C PHE A 178 6.24 -4.87 -2.79
N SER A 179 6.73 -6.07 -2.44
CA SER A 179 8.06 -6.52 -2.83
C SER A 179 8.27 -6.46 -4.35
N GLY A 180 7.28 -6.92 -5.13
CA GLY A 180 7.28 -6.82 -6.59
C GLY A 180 7.40 -5.38 -7.08
N LEU A 181 6.65 -4.46 -6.48
CA LEU A 181 6.78 -3.02 -6.76
C LEU A 181 8.18 -2.49 -6.42
N LEU A 182 8.76 -2.84 -5.26
CA LEU A 182 10.11 -2.38 -4.88
C LEU A 182 11.18 -2.88 -5.86
N ILE A 183 11.07 -4.12 -6.35
CA ILE A 183 11.95 -4.67 -7.39
C ILE A 183 11.79 -3.86 -8.68
N TRP A 184 10.55 -3.67 -9.14
CA TRP A 184 10.28 -2.89 -10.33
C TRP A 184 10.82 -1.45 -10.24
N LEU A 185 10.70 -0.80 -9.08
CA LEU A 185 11.28 0.52 -8.84
C LEU A 185 12.80 0.50 -8.98
N ILE A 186 13.49 -0.45 -8.34
CA ILE A 186 14.95 -0.59 -8.44
C ILE A 186 15.37 -0.75 -9.91
N ASP A 187 14.66 -1.58 -10.66
CA ASP A 187 14.99 -1.88 -12.07
C ASP A 187 14.72 -0.70 -13.02
N ASN A 188 13.82 0.22 -12.63
CA ASN A 188 13.39 1.33 -13.49
C ASN A 188 13.91 2.72 -13.07
N VAL A 189 14.58 2.86 -11.93
CA VAL A 189 15.18 4.14 -11.51
C VAL A 189 16.18 4.67 -12.55
N SER A 190 16.89 3.79 -13.27
CA SER A 190 17.81 4.18 -14.34
C SER A 190 17.12 4.97 -15.46
N ASN A 191 15.84 4.66 -15.76
CA ASN A 191 15.01 5.28 -16.79
C ASN A 191 14.49 6.68 -16.42
N THR A 192 14.66 7.10 -15.16
CA THR A 192 14.24 8.44 -14.70
C THR A 192 15.23 9.53 -15.14
N THR A 193 14.81 10.79 -15.02
CA THR A 193 15.69 11.96 -15.19
C THR A 193 16.26 12.41 -13.84
N GLY A 194 17.51 12.90 -13.82
CA GLY A 194 18.17 13.41 -12.61
C GLY A 194 19.62 12.95 -12.44
N LEU A 195 20.32 13.54 -11.47
CA LEU A 195 21.72 13.21 -11.18
C LEU A 195 21.88 11.76 -10.73
N GLY A 196 22.99 11.12 -11.13
CA GLY A 196 23.29 9.74 -10.76
C GLY A 196 23.33 9.50 -9.24
N ALA A 197 23.80 10.49 -8.46
CA ALA A 197 23.78 10.43 -7.00
C ALA A 197 22.36 10.28 -6.43
N HIS A 198 21.41 11.08 -6.90
CA HIS A 198 20.01 11.01 -6.44
C HIS A 198 19.32 9.70 -6.85
N LYS A 199 19.66 9.16 -8.03
CA LYS A 199 19.21 7.84 -8.46
C LYS A 199 19.74 6.75 -7.53
N SER A 200 21.03 6.82 -7.18
CA SER A 200 21.65 5.88 -6.24
C SER A 200 20.97 5.93 -4.86
N GLU A 201 20.71 7.14 -4.33
CA GLU A 201 19.99 7.34 -3.07
C GLU A 201 18.58 6.72 -3.09
N ALA A 202 17.85 6.88 -4.19
CA ALA A 202 16.53 6.24 -4.37
C ALA A 202 16.64 4.71 -4.37
N VAL A 203 17.60 4.13 -5.10
CA VAL A 203 17.84 2.67 -5.09
C VAL A 203 18.22 2.19 -3.69
N THR A 204 19.08 2.90 -2.97
CA THR A 204 19.46 2.56 -1.59
C THR A 204 18.25 2.54 -0.66
N LEU A 205 17.41 3.59 -0.69
CA LEU A 205 16.20 3.66 0.14
C LEU A 205 15.28 2.47 -0.12
N ILE A 206 14.96 2.20 -1.39
CA ILE A 206 14.04 1.11 -1.77
C ILE A 206 14.65 -0.27 -1.46
N SER A 207 15.96 -0.44 -1.67
CA SER A 207 16.67 -1.69 -1.38
C SER A 207 16.69 -1.98 0.12
N ASN A 208 16.86 -0.96 0.97
CA ASN A 208 16.85 -1.12 2.42
C ASN A 208 15.46 -1.53 2.93
N ILE A 209 14.38 -0.90 2.43
CA ILE A 209 13.00 -1.30 2.74
C ILE A 209 12.75 -2.74 2.28
N LYS A 210 13.15 -3.08 1.05
CA LYS A 210 13.01 -4.44 0.50
C LYS A 210 13.75 -5.46 1.37
N ALA A 211 14.98 -5.19 1.78
CA ALA A 211 15.75 -6.09 2.61
C ALA A 211 15.08 -6.31 3.98
N ALA A 212 14.58 -5.24 4.60
CA ALA A 212 13.92 -5.30 5.90
C ALA A 212 12.63 -6.13 5.87
N ILE A 213 11.79 -5.99 4.84
CA ILE A 213 10.54 -6.79 4.74
C ILE A 213 10.81 -8.29 4.48
N HIS A 214 12.02 -8.66 4.03
CA HIS A 214 12.44 -10.06 3.80
C HIS A 214 13.25 -10.67 4.95
N LYS A 215 13.38 -9.97 6.09
CA LYS A 215 14.17 -10.47 7.22
C LYS A 215 13.69 -11.86 7.67
N SER A 216 14.63 -12.63 8.23
CA SER A 216 14.39 -13.99 8.75
C SER A 216 13.81 -14.96 7.72
N GLY A 217 14.18 -14.80 6.44
CA GLY A 217 13.78 -15.73 5.37
C GLY A 217 12.32 -15.56 4.92
N ALA A 218 11.69 -14.41 5.19
CA ALA A 218 10.34 -14.11 4.73
C ALA A 218 10.31 -13.91 3.20
N ALA A 219 10.25 -15.01 2.45
CA ALA A 219 10.40 -15.03 0.99
C ALA A 219 9.39 -14.17 0.22
N LYS A 220 8.20 -13.91 0.81
CA LYS A 220 7.16 -13.04 0.24
C LYS A 220 7.27 -11.57 0.70
N GLY A 221 8.35 -11.19 1.38
CA GLY A 221 8.46 -9.86 2.00
C GLY A 221 7.47 -9.66 3.15
N ASN A 222 6.94 -10.74 3.74
CA ASN A 222 5.88 -10.67 4.75
C ASN A 222 6.39 -10.70 6.19
N TRP A 223 7.67 -10.37 6.43
CA TRP A 223 8.25 -10.32 7.77
C TRP A 223 7.44 -9.47 8.77
N PRO A 224 6.91 -8.28 8.40
CA PRO A 224 6.08 -7.49 9.33
C PRO A 224 4.85 -8.26 9.83
N SER A 225 4.19 -9.04 8.95
CA SER A 225 3.05 -9.88 9.34
C SER A 225 3.46 -10.99 10.31
N GLN A 226 4.65 -11.56 10.11
CA GLN A 226 5.17 -12.58 11.02
C GLN A 226 5.42 -11.99 12.42
N VAL A 227 6.04 -10.81 12.50
CA VAL A 227 6.25 -10.12 13.80
C VAL A 227 4.92 -9.80 14.46
N ARG A 228 3.96 -9.24 13.72
CA ARG A 228 2.61 -8.97 14.24
C ARG A 228 1.93 -10.24 14.77
N ASN A 229 2.04 -11.37 14.09
CA ASN A 229 1.46 -12.64 14.55
C ASN A 229 2.15 -13.18 15.81
N LYS A 230 3.48 -13.08 15.89
CA LYS A 230 4.26 -13.43 17.09
C LYS A 230 3.86 -12.56 18.29
N VAL A 231 3.74 -11.24 18.09
CA VAL A 231 3.27 -10.32 19.13
C VAL A 231 1.82 -10.63 19.52
N ASN A 232 0.90 -10.70 18.56
CA ASN A 232 -0.54 -10.73 18.84
C ASN A 232 -1.08 -12.10 19.28
N TYR A 233 -0.51 -13.21 18.78
CA TYR A 233 -1.03 -14.55 19.06
C TYR A 233 -0.11 -15.40 19.92
N GLN A 234 1.21 -15.15 19.86
CA GLN A 234 2.19 -15.93 20.63
C GLN A 234 2.67 -15.16 21.87
N HIS A 235 2.30 -13.89 22.01
CA HIS A 235 2.68 -13.00 23.11
C HIS A 235 4.18 -12.97 23.40
N THR A 236 5.01 -12.99 22.36
CA THR A 236 6.48 -13.03 22.46
C THR A 236 7.12 -11.63 22.55
N HIS A 237 8.45 -11.56 22.49
CA HIS A 237 9.27 -10.32 22.44
C HIS A 237 9.21 -9.43 23.69
N GLY A 238 8.60 -9.89 24.78
CA GLY A 238 8.52 -9.15 26.03
C GLY A 238 7.68 -7.87 25.95
N VAL A 239 6.80 -7.74 24.95
CA VAL A 239 5.96 -6.55 24.75
C VAL A 239 4.65 -6.58 25.55
N TRP A 240 4.30 -7.77 26.07
CA TRP A 240 3.17 -8.01 26.98
C TRP A 240 3.66 -8.23 28.41
N TYR A 241 2.82 -7.94 29.41
CA TYR A 241 3.10 -8.29 30.81
C TYR A 241 3.40 -9.79 30.94
N PRO A 242 4.42 -10.22 31.72
CA PRO A 242 5.24 -9.45 32.66
C PRO A 242 6.52 -8.82 32.05
N TYR A 243 6.56 -8.61 30.73
CA TYR A 243 7.64 -7.93 30.00
C TYR A 243 9.01 -8.62 30.08
N LYS A 244 9.01 -9.94 30.29
CA LYS A 244 10.24 -10.73 30.35
C LYS A 244 10.93 -10.75 28.98
N GLY A 245 12.23 -10.43 28.96
CA GLY A 245 13.05 -10.47 27.75
C GLY A 245 12.80 -9.32 26.76
N ALA A 246 12.23 -8.20 27.20
CA ALA A 246 12.12 -7.00 26.38
C ALA A 246 13.53 -6.40 26.13
N ILE A 247 13.92 -6.29 24.85
CA ILE A 247 15.22 -5.77 24.41
C ILE A 247 15.07 -4.43 23.66
N HIS A 248 13.84 -4.00 23.38
CA HIS A 248 13.53 -2.79 22.62
C HIS A 248 13.43 -1.55 23.52
N ASP A 249 13.67 -0.39 22.93
CA ASP A 249 13.38 0.91 23.55
C ASP A 249 11.87 1.17 23.51
N GLN A 250 11.23 1.10 24.68
CA GLN A 250 9.79 1.30 24.85
C GLN A 250 9.37 2.74 24.53
N GLU A 251 10.19 3.71 24.93
CA GLU A 251 9.91 5.12 24.70
C GLU A 251 9.99 5.44 23.21
N ALA A 252 10.93 4.83 22.49
CA ALA A 252 11.00 4.96 21.04
C ALA A 252 9.76 4.42 20.34
N VAL A 253 9.34 3.19 20.67
CA VAL A 253 8.18 2.54 20.05
C VAL A 253 6.89 3.34 20.25
N LEU A 254 6.79 4.11 21.33
CA LEU A 254 5.60 4.90 21.66
C LEU A 254 5.61 6.32 21.03
N ARG A 255 6.65 6.70 20.27
CA ARG A 255 6.66 7.96 19.50
C ARG A 255 5.90 7.79 18.19
N ASN A 256 4.76 8.46 18.07
CA ASN A 256 3.82 8.33 16.96
C ASN A 256 4.00 9.34 15.81
N SER A 257 4.91 10.32 15.96
CA SER A 257 5.13 11.40 15.00
C SER A 257 6.42 11.26 14.19
N GLU A 258 7.20 10.22 14.45
CA GLU A 258 8.56 10.07 13.91
C GLU A 258 8.58 9.92 12.39
N TRP A 259 7.57 9.27 11.80
CA TRP A 259 7.37 9.12 10.36
C TRP A 259 7.32 10.45 9.57
N MET A 260 7.15 11.59 10.24
CA MET A 260 7.23 12.91 9.60
C MET A 260 8.66 13.27 9.15
N LYS A 261 9.68 12.57 9.66
CA LYS A 261 11.08 12.66 9.20
C LYS A 261 11.25 12.07 7.80
N ASN A 262 12.41 12.28 7.17
CA ASN A 262 12.73 11.65 5.88
C ASN A 262 12.74 10.12 6.00
N PRO A 263 12.27 9.38 4.98
CA PRO A 263 12.17 7.91 5.04
C PRO A 263 13.54 7.23 5.14
N SER A 264 14.60 7.91 4.69
CA SER A 264 16.00 7.48 4.79
C SER A 264 16.63 7.69 6.18
N SER A 265 15.96 8.39 7.10
CA SER A 265 16.48 8.65 8.45
C SER A 265 16.34 7.47 9.41
N PHE A 266 15.59 6.44 9.05
CA PHE A 266 15.35 5.27 9.88
C PHE A 266 16.39 4.20 9.60
N ASP A 267 17.02 3.69 10.66
CA ASP A 267 17.94 2.57 10.53
C ASP A 267 17.16 1.27 10.29
N LEU A 268 17.31 0.74 9.08
CA LEU A 268 16.75 -0.55 8.65
C LEU A 268 17.79 -1.67 8.68
N SER A 269 18.91 -1.48 9.39
CA SER A 269 19.94 -2.51 9.54
C SER A 269 19.36 -3.79 10.15
N ILE A 270 19.86 -4.93 9.65
CA ILE A 270 19.32 -6.25 9.98
C ILE A 270 19.63 -6.65 11.44
N ASN A 271 20.53 -5.94 12.12
CA ASN A 271 21.05 -6.29 13.44
C ASN A 271 20.15 -5.87 14.61
N GLY A 272 19.10 -5.09 14.37
CA GLY A 272 18.13 -4.73 15.42
C GLY A 272 17.25 -5.90 15.86
N ASN A 273 16.74 -5.83 17.10
CA ASN A 273 15.67 -6.73 17.56
C ASN A 273 14.39 -6.50 16.73
N ASP A 274 13.50 -7.49 16.67
CA ASP A 274 12.33 -7.44 15.78
C ASP A 274 11.41 -6.25 16.03
N ILE A 275 11.23 -5.81 17.28
CA ILE A 275 10.34 -4.70 17.62
C ILE A 275 10.96 -3.36 17.20
N SER A 276 12.25 -3.16 17.45
CA SER A 276 12.96 -1.96 16.99
C SER A 276 13.01 -1.87 15.46
N LEU A 277 13.23 -3.00 14.77
CA LEU A 277 13.19 -2.99 13.31
C LEU A 277 11.76 -2.76 12.78
N LEU A 278 10.73 -3.34 13.42
CA LEU A 278 9.34 -3.07 13.05
C LEU A 278 9.01 -1.59 13.20
N TYR A 279 9.49 -0.95 14.27
CA TYR A 279 9.37 0.49 14.47
C TYR A 279 10.04 1.29 13.33
N SER A 280 11.31 1.02 13.03
CA SER A 280 12.03 1.74 11.97
C SER A 280 11.39 1.53 10.60
N LEU A 281 10.99 0.29 10.30
CA LEU A 281 10.38 -0.08 9.02
C LEU A 281 9.01 0.56 8.85
N SER A 282 8.16 0.52 9.88
CA SER A 282 6.81 1.08 9.82
C SER A 282 6.85 2.60 9.65
N ASN A 283 7.75 3.28 10.37
CA ASN A 283 7.96 4.72 10.18
C ASN A 283 8.56 5.05 8.81
N SER A 284 9.51 4.24 8.30
CA SER A 284 10.10 4.45 6.97
C SER A 284 9.09 4.29 5.84
N ILE A 285 8.24 3.25 5.88
CA ILE A 285 7.17 3.02 4.88
C ILE A 285 6.11 4.12 4.97
N LEU A 286 5.65 4.48 6.16
CA LEU A 286 4.67 5.55 6.35
C LEU A 286 5.22 6.91 5.89
N SER A 287 6.48 7.19 6.23
CA SER A 287 7.19 8.37 5.76
C SER A 287 7.30 8.41 4.24
N LEU A 288 7.66 7.29 3.60
CA LEU A 288 7.75 7.18 2.14
C LEU A 288 6.40 7.46 1.49
N MET A 289 5.32 6.85 2.00
CA MET A 289 3.96 7.08 1.55
C MET A 289 3.61 8.57 1.62
N TYR A 290 3.81 9.20 2.78
CA TYR A 290 3.52 10.62 2.98
C TYR A 290 4.31 11.52 2.03
N HIS A 291 5.62 11.29 1.88
CA HIS A 291 6.47 12.12 1.03
C HIS A 291 6.13 11.97 -0.46
N LEU A 292 5.81 10.75 -0.92
CA LEU A 292 5.32 10.52 -2.28
C LEU A 292 4.01 11.28 -2.52
N MET A 293 3.05 11.14 -1.60
CA MET A 293 1.76 11.84 -1.72
C MET A 293 1.89 13.35 -1.68
N LYS A 294 2.70 13.87 -0.76
CA LYS A 294 2.96 15.31 -0.63
C LYS A 294 3.59 15.88 -1.88
N TYR A 295 4.59 15.19 -2.44
CA TYR A 295 5.22 15.65 -3.66
C TYR A 295 4.25 15.65 -4.84
N GLY A 296 3.45 14.60 -5.03
CA GLY A 296 2.44 14.55 -6.09
C GLY A 296 1.37 15.64 -5.95
N TYR A 297 0.91 15.87 -4.73
CA TYR A 297 -0.06 16.92 -4.42
C TYR A 297 0.51 18.33 -4.65
N ASP A 298 1.73 18.60 -4.21
CA ASP A 298 2.38 19.90 -4.44
C ASP A 298 2.68 20.12 -5.94
N ARG A 299 3.18 19.09 -6.65
CA ARG A 299 3.50 19.15 -8.09
C ARG A 299 2.28 19.42 -8.96
N SER A 300 1.14 18.83 -8.61
CA SER A 300 -0.13 19.04 -9.32
C SER A 300 -0.78 20.41 -9.03
N GLY A 301 -0.14 21.28 -8.25
CA GLY A 301 -0.71 22.57 -7.86
C GLY A 301 -1.80 22.46 -6.80
N LYS A 302 -1.78 21.39 -6.00
CA LYS A 302 -2.71 21.15 -4.88
C LYS A 302 -4.18 21.00 -5.30
N VAL A 303 -4.40 20.55 -6.53
CA VAL A 303 -5.73 20.45 -7.14
C VAL A 303 -6.51 19.21 -6.70
N SER A 304 -5.83 18.17 -6.20
CA SER A 304 -6.48 16.92 -5.79
C SER A 304 -7.50 17.15 -4.66
N LEU A 305 -8.80 17.07 -4.97
CA LEU A 305 -9.85 17.21 -3.95
C LEU A 305 -9.85 16.06 -2.94
N PRO A 306 -9.71 14.78 -3.33
CA PRO A 306 -9.64 13.68 -2.36
C PRO A 306 -8.52 13.91 -1.33
N LEU A 307 -7.32 14.29 -1.80
CA LEU A 307 -6.18 14.48 -0.91
C LEU A 307 -6.28 15.75 -0.05
N LYS A 308 -6.78 16.85 -0.64
CA LYS A 308 -7.00 18.12 0.06
C LYS A 308 -7.96 17.94 1.24
N ASN A 309 -9.09 17.27 0.99
CA ASN A 309 -10.16 17.11 1.97
C ASN A 309 -9.97 15.90 2.89
N GLY A 310 -9.10 14.96 2.52
CA GLY A 310 -8.74 13.77 3.29
C GLY A 310 -7.37 13.89 3.97
N THR A 311 -6.36 13.22 3.42
CA THR A 311 -5.03 13.08 4.02
C THR A 311 -4.42 14.40 4.49
N PHE A 312 -4.40 15.45 3.66
CA PHE A 312 -3.75 16.70 4.06
C PHE A 312 -4.58 17.51 5.06
N ARG A 313 -5.91 17.40 5.03
CA ARG A 313 -6.77 17.96 6.08
C ARG A 313 -6.48 17.28 7.41
N LEU A 314 -6.40 15.94 7.44
CA LEU A 314 -6.08 15.16 8.63
C LEU A 314 -4.72 15.59 9.20
N ILE A 315 -3.67 15.64 8.38
CA ILE A 315 -2.33 16.04 8.84
C ILE A 315 -2.34 17.45 9.43
N ASN A 316 -3.01 18.41 8.78
CA ASN A 316 -3.12 19.78 9.31
C ASN A 316 -3.84 19.82 10.66
N GLN A 317 -4.87 18.99 10.86
CA GLN A 317 -5.56 18.88 12.15
C GLN A 317 -4.64 18.30 13.23
N LEU A 318 -3.88 17.26 12.90
CA LEU A 318 -2.94 16.63 13.84
C LEU A 318 -1.78 17.54 14.23
N GLN A 319 -1.33 18.42 13.32
CA GLN A 319 -0.27 19.39 13.60
C GLN A 319 -0.75 20.60 14.41
N ALA A 320 -2.05 20.87 14.43
CA ALA A 320 -2.66 21.96 15.17
C ALA A 320 -3.08 21.57 16.61
N ALA A 321 -3.13 20.28 16.91
CA ALA A 321 -3.47 19.72 18.22
C ALA A 321 -2.23 19.61 19.12
#